data_AF-A0A3N5Z7E7-F1
#
_entry.id   AF-A0A3N5Z7E7-F1
#
_cell.length_a   1.000
_cell.length_b   1.000
_cell.length_c   1.000
_cell.angle_alpha   90.00
_cell.angle_beta   90.00
_cell.angle_gamma   90.00
#
_symmetry.space_group_name_H-M   'P 1'
#
loop_
_entity.id
_entity.type
_entity.pdbx_description
1 polymer ?
#
loop_
_entity_poly.entity_id
_entity_poly.type
_entity_poly.pdbx_seq_one_letter_code
_entity_poly.pdbx_strand_id
1 'polypeptide(L)'
;MKTLLHICCAPCSIYPLRTMRAEGTDVTGFFYNNNIHPYTEYLKRRDALVQYGKIAGLEVIFRDDYDLEGFLRAAVFREADRCLSCYFGRLNATALFAREAGYDS
;
A
#
# COMPACT_ATOMS: atom_id res chain seq x y z
N MET A 1 6.57 -12.76 -14.19
CA MET A 1 5.30 -12.18 -13.73
C MET A 1 5.65 -10.88 -13.01
N LYS A 2 5.11 -9.76 -13.48
CA LYS A 2 5.24 -8.43 -12.88
C LYS A 2 4.12 -8.25 -11.88
N THR A 3 4.44 -8.18 -10.60
CA THR A 3 3.46 -8.07 -9.51
C THR A 3 3.52 -6.71 -8.83
N LEU A 4 2.36 -6.09 -8.65
CA LEU A 4 2.21 -4.88 -7.86
C LEU A 4 1.80 -5.22 -6.42
N LEU A 5 2.76 -5.19 -5.50
CA LEU A 5 2.52 -5.50 -4.10
C LEU A 5 1.94 -4.29 -3.36
N HIS A 6 0.72 -4.42 -2.84
CA HIS A 6 0.16 -3.45 -1.90
C HIS A 6 0.99 -3.37 -0.60
N ILE A 7 1.40 -2.17 -0.19
CA ILE A 7 2.16 -1.94 1.04
C ILE A 7 1.52 -0.82 1.88
N CYS A 8 1.23 -1.10 3.16
CA CYS A 8 0.76 -0.07 4.11
C CYS A 8 1.84 0.40 5.10
N CYS A 9 2.96 -0.31 5.20
CA CYS A 9 4.07 -0.01 6.10
C CYS A 9 5.34 -0.79 5.69
N ALA A 10 6.54 -0.30 6.01
CA ALA A 10 7.78 -1.01 5.65
C ALA A 10 7.89 -2.44 6.23
N PRO A 11 7.62 -2.68 7.53
CA PRO A 11 7.64 -4.05 8.08
C PRO A 11 6.69 -5.01 7.38
N CYS A 12 5.54 -4.50 6.91
CA CYS A 12 4.51 -5.26 6.23
C CYS A 12 5.01 -5.88 4.92
N SER A 13 6.00 -5.26 4.27
CA SER A 13 6.56 -5.74 3.00
C SER A 13 7.74 -6.71 3.14
N ILE A 14 8.38 -6.82 4.31
CA ILE A 14 9.66 -7.54 4.44
C ILE A 14 9.53 -9.03 4.08
N TYR A 15 8.59 -9.72 4.72
CA TYR A 15 8.40 -11.15 4.49
C TYR A 15 7.83 -11.44 3.08
N PRO A 16 6.74 -10.78 2.64
CA PRO A 16 6.20 -11.00 1.29
C PRO A 16 7.22 -10.75 0.19
N LEU A 17 7.96 -9.62 0.24
CA LEU A 17 8.97 -9.30 -0.75
C LEU A 17 10.03 -10.39 -0.85
N ARG A 18 10.53 -10.89 0.29
CA ARG A 18 11.54 -11.95 0.34
C ARG A 18 11.01 -13.24 -0.29
N THR A 19 9.80 -13.65 0.06
CA THR A 19 9.20 -14.89 -0.45
C THR A 19 8.94 -14.80 -1.95
N MET A 20 8.31 -13.71 -2.41
CA MET A 20 7.99 -13.52 -3.84
C MET A 20 9.24 -13.45 -4.72
N ARG A 21 10.32 -12.82 -4.22
CA ARG A 21 11.61 -12.80 -4.91
C ARG A 21 12.28 -14.17 -4.95
N ALA A 22 12.18 -14.95 -3.88
CA ALA A 22 12.71 -16.33 -3.86
C ALA A 22 11.97 -17.23 -4.88
N GLU A 23 10.72 -16.91 -5.20
CA GLU A 23 9.92 -17.55 -6.25
C GLU A 23 10.20 -16.97 -7.66
N GLY A 24 11.09 -15.99 -7.79
CA GLY A 24 11.46 -15.38 -9.07
C GLY A 24 10.46 -14.34 -9.60
N THR A 25 9.58 -13.80 -8.75
CA THR A 25 8.62 -12.75 -9.12
C THR A 25 9.30 -11.39 -9.23
N ASP A 26 8.95 -10.62 -10.27
CA ASP A 26 9.35 -9.22 -10.42
C ASP A 26 8.35 -8.34 -9.65
N VAL A 27 8.80 -7.69 -8.57
CA VAL A 27 7.92 -7.03 -7.60
C VAL A 27 8.18 -5.54 -7.56
N THR A 28 7.12 -4.76 -7.81
CA THR A 28 7.06 -3.33 -7.50
C THR A 28 6.12 -3.12 -6.30
N GLY A 29 6.51 -2.27 -5.36
CA GLY A 29 5.66 -1.89 -4.23
C GLY A 29 4.69 -0.77 -4.60
N PHE A 30 3.52 -0.75 -3.97
CA PHE A 30 2.54 0.31 -4.08
C PHE A 30 2.08 0.75 -2.69
N PHE A 31 2.43 1.98 -2.30
CA PHE A 31 2.03 2.56 -1.02
C PHE A 31 0.75 3.37 -1.15
N TYR A 32 -0.28 2.94 -0.44
CA TYR A 32 -1.57 3.64 -0.37
C TYR A 32 -2.33 3.27 0.91
N ASN A 33 -2.56 4.20 1.82
CA ASN A 33 -3.36 3.93 3.02
C ASN A 33 -3.87 5.20 3.71
N ASN A 34 -5.12 5.54 3.45
CA ASN A 34 -5.75 6.76 3.95
C ASN A 34 -6.30 6.64 5.38
N ASN A 35 -6.18 5.48 6.02
CA ASN A 35 -6.60 5.23 7.41
C ASN A 35 -5.46 5.41 8.44
N ILE A 36 -4.25 5.82 8.02
CA ILE A 36 -3.14 6.00 8.97
C ILE A 36 -3.28 7.35 9.65
N HIS A 37 -3.63 7.36 10.93
CA HIS A 37 -3.80 8.59 11.70
C HIS A 37 -3.00 8.55 13.00
N PRO A 38 -2.52 9.71 13.50
CA PRO A 38 -2.54 11.02 12.84
C PRO A 38 -1.60 11.10 11.62
N TYR A 39 -1.67 12.19 10.85
CA TYR A 39 -0.84 12.38 9.64
C TYR A 39 0.67 12.22 9.90
N THR A 40 1.14 12.54 11.11
CA THR A 40 2.54 12.32 11.50
C THR A 40 2.94 10.84 11.52
N GLU A 41 2.03 9.93 11.85
CA GLU A 41 2.27 8.47 11.74
C GLU A 41 2.26 8.03 10.27
N TYR A 42 1.41 8.61 9.44
CA TYR A 42 1.39 8.36 8.00
C TYR A 42 2.75 8.70 7.38
N LEU A 43 3.28 9.91 7.68
CA LEU A 43 4.60 10.34 7.23
C LEU A 43 5.70 9.38 7.70
N LYS A 44 5.71 9.00 8.98
CA LYS A 44 6.70 8.04 9.52
C LYS A 44 6.68 6.72 8.76
N ARG A 45 5.50 6.16 8.47
CA ARG A 45 5.37 4.90 7.73
C ARG A 45 5.81 5.02 6.28
N ARG A 46 5.42 6.11 5.60
CA ARG A 46 5.84 6.41 4.23
C ARG A 46 7.36 6.54 4.17
N ASP A 47 7.95 7.34 5.05
CA ASP A 47 9.38 7.62 5.04
C ASP A 47 10.20 6.39 5.41
N ALA A 48 9.73 5.58 6.38
CA ALA A 48 10.33 4.29 6.67
C ALA A 48 10.31 3.34 5.45
N LEU A 49 9.22 3.35 4.67
CA LEU A 49 9.13 2.55 3.44
C LEU A 49 10.04 3.08 2.34
N VAL A 50 10.22 4.40 2.22
CA VAL A 50 11.21 4.98 1.31
C VAL A 50 12.62 4.50 1.66
N GLN A 51 13.00 4.54 2.95
CA GLN A 51 14.32 4.06 3.36
C GLN A 51 14.47 2.55 3.15
N TYR A 52 13.45 1.78 3.51
CA TYR A 52 13.45 0.34 3.30
C TYR A 52 13.54 -0.03 1.82
N GLY A 53 12.83 0.66 0.94
CA GLY A 53 12.89 0.45 -0.51
C GLY A 53 14.31 0.59 -1.06
N LYS A 54 15.06 1.61 -0.61
CA LYS A 54 16.48 1.79 -0.96
C LYS A 54 17.35 0.63 -0.46
N ILE A 55 17.17 0.21 0.78
CA ILE A 55 17.96 -0.87 1.39
C ILE A 55 17.67 -2.21 0.71
N ALA A 56 16.40 -2.48 0.40
CA ALA A 56 15.96 -3.73 -0.20
C ALA A 56 16.09 -3.75 -1.73
N GLY A 57 16.43 -2.62 -2.37
CA GLY A 57 16.37 -2.48 -3.83
C GLY A 57 14.96 -2.75 -4.36
N LEU A 58 13.93 -2.28 -3.66
CA LEU A 58 12.53 -2.37 -4.05
C LEU A 58 12.08 -1.01 -4.59
N GLU A 59 11.64 -0.98 -5.84
CA GLU A 59 10.92 0.18 -6.38
C GLU A 59 9.55 0.27 -5.71
N VAL A 60 9.17 1.47 -5.26
CA VAL A 60 7.88 1.72 -4.62
C VAL A 60 7.23 2.94 -5.25
N ILE A 61 6.00 2.76 -5.70
CA ILE A 61 5.12 3.81 -6.19
C ILE A 61 4.33 4.34 -5.00
N PHE A 62 4.38 5.65 -4.78
CA PHE A 62 3.69 6.31 -3.67
C PHE A 62 2.50 7.11 -4.19
N ARG A 63 1.29 6.66 -3.86
CA ARG A 63 0.08 7.46 -4.05
C ARG A 63 -0.19 8.25 -2.78
N ASP A 64 0.41 9.45 -2.72
CA ASP A 64 0.48 10.27 -1.51
C ASP A 64 -0.66 11.30 -1.41
N ASP A 65 -1.90 10.88 -1.73
CA ASP A 65 -3.06 11.78 -1.70
C ASP A 65 -3.62 11.99 -0.28
N TYR A 66 -3.39 11.05 0.63
CA TYR A 66 -3.85 11.08 2.03
C TYR A 66 -5.31 11.56 2.16
N ASP A 67 -6.22 10.93 1.41
CA ASP A 67 -7.64 11.30 1.38
C ASP A 67 -8.36 10.88 2.67
N LEU A 68 -8.08 11.63 3.75
CA LEU A 68 -8.71 11.49 5.06
C LEU A 68 -10.22 11.72 4.97
N GLU A 69 -10.65 12.71 4.19
CA GLU A 69 -12.07 13.05 4.08
C GLU A 69 -12.86 11.90 3.45
N GLY A 70 -12.39 11.33 2.35
CA GLY A 70 -12.99 10.17 1.71
C GLY A 70 -13.00 8.95 2.64
N PHE A 71 -11.91 8.71 3.38
CA PHE A 71 -11.89 7.64 4.37
C PHE A 71 -12.94 7.82 5.47
N LEU A 72 -13.02 9.03 6.06
CA LEU A 72 -14.00 9.32 7.11
C LEU A 72 -15.43 9.19 6.60
N ARG A 73 -15.74 9.71 5.41
CA ARG A 73 -17.05 9.58 4.76
C ARG A 73 -17.44 8.11 4.55
N ALA A 74 -16.47 7.24 4.22
CA ALA A 74 -16.71 5.81 4.05
C ALA A 74 -16.92 5.04 5.38
N ALA A 75 -16.47 5.60 6.51
CA ALA A 75 -16.51 4.98 7.83
C ALA A 75 -17.66 5.49 8.72
N VAL A 76 -18.08 6.75 8.56
CA VAL A 76 -19.14 7.37 9.38
C VAL A 76 -20.46 6.60 9.24
N PHE A 77 -21.12 6.35 10.37
CA PHE A 77 -22.31 5.49 10.52
C PHE A 77 -22.08 4.01 10.18
N ARG A 78 -20.82 3.60 9.99
CA ARG A 78 -20.36 2.23 9.69
C ARG A 78 -19.07 1.92 10.45
N GLU A 79 -18.91 2.47 11.65
CA GLU A 79 -17.66 2.46 12.41
C GLU A 79 -17.21 1.04 12.77
N ALA A 80 -18.18 0.13 12.93
CA ALA A 80 -17.96 -1.31 13.15
C ALA A 80 -17.34 -2.00 11.93
N ASP A 81 -17.70 -1.58 10.72
CA ASP A 81 -17.30 -2.18 9.45
C ASP A 81 -16.17 -1.42 8.74
N ARG A 82 -15.61 -0.39 9.37
CA ARG A 82 -14.59 0.50 8.77
C ARG A 82 -13.38 -0.24 8.20
N CYS A 83 -13.01 -1.40 8.78
CA CYS A 83 -11.89 -2.20 8.31
C CYS A 83 -12.14 -2.77 6.91
N LEU A 84 -13.35 -3.22 6.62
CA LEU A 84 -13.72 -3.74 5.30
C LEU A 84 -13.64 -2.62 4.26
N SER A 85 -14.20 -1.44 4.55
CA SER A 85 -14.07 -0.25 3.69
C SER A 85 -12.62 0.13 3.44
N CYS A 86 -11.78 0.09 4.48
CA CYS A 86 -10.35 0.39 4.38
C CYS A 86 -9.62 -0.60 3.46
N TYR A 87 -9.83 -1.91 3.66
CA TYR A 87 -9.20 -2.95 2.84
C TYR A 87 -9.65 -2.88 1.40
N PHE A 88 -10.96 -2.71 1.19
CA PHE A 88 -11.52 -2.56 -0.15
C PHE A 88 -10.91 -1.37 -0.88
N GLY A 89 -10.92 -0.18 -0.27
CA GLY A 89 -10.35 1.02 -0.90
C GLY A 89 -8.88 0.84 -1.27
N ARG A 90 -8.10 0.22 -0.37
CA ARG A 90 -6.67 -0.05 -0.60
C ARG A 90 -6.42 -0.99 -1.76
N LEU A 91 -7.02 -2.18 -1.70
CA LEU A 91 -6.81 -3.22 -2.70
C LEU A 91 -7.41 -2.85 -4.06
N ASN A 92 -8.55 -2.15 -4.07
CA ASN A 92 -9.16 -1.65 -5.30
C ASN A 92 -8.25 -0.61 -5.98
N ALA A 93 -7.67 0.33 -5.23
CA ALA A 93 -6.72 1.29 -5.79
C ALA A 93 -5.47 0.60 -6.37
N THR A 94 -4.93 -0.41 -5.68
CA THR A 94 -3.81 -1.21 -6.18
C THR A 94 -4.17 -1.96 -7.45
N ALA A 95 -5.31 -2.66 -7.48
CA ALA A 95 -5.74 -3.45 -8.64
C ALA A 95 -6.01 -2.57 -9.87
N LEU A 96 -6.64 -1.40 -9.68
CA LEU A 96 -6.86 -0.44 -10.76
C LEU A 96 -5.52 0.06 -11.33
N PHE A 97 -4.59 0.46 -10.47
CA PHE A 97 -3.27 0.92 -10.89
C PHE A 97 -2.48 -0.19 -11.58
N ALA A 98 -2.51 -1.42 -11.03
CA ALA A 98 -1.85 -2.59 -11.61
C ALA A 98 -2.31 -2.82 -13.05
N ARG A 99 -3.63 -2.79 -13.29
CA ARG A 99 -4.20 -2.94 -14.63
C ARG A 99 -3.79 -1.81 -15.57
N GLU A 100 -3.85 -0.56 -15.12
CA GLU A 100 -3.51 0.61 -15.93
C GLU A 100 -2.01 0.66 -16.30
N ALA A 101 -1.14 0.24 -15.39
CA ALA A 101 0.31 0.23 -15.57
C ALA A 101 0.87 -1.09 -16.17
N GLY A 102 0.01 -2.06 -16.50
CA GLY A 102 0.39 -3.30 -17.18
C GLY A 102 1.12 -4.32 -16.29
N TYR A 103 0.75 -4.41 -15.01
CA TYR A 103 1.16 -5.50 -14.12
C TYR A 103 0.29 -6.74 -14.35
N ASP A 104 0.87 -7.92 -14.16
CA ASP A 104 0.20 -9.20 -14.34
C ASP A 104 -0.70 -9.56 -13.14
N SER A 105 -0.36 -9.06 -11.94
CA SER A 105 -1.04 -9.36 -10.68
C SER A 105 -0.91 -8.23 -9.66
#